data_AF-A0A914MZ58-F1
#
_entry.id   AF-A0A914MZ58-F1
#
_cell.length_a   1.000
_cell.length_b   1.000
_cell.length_c   1.000
_cell.angle_alpha   90.00
_cell.angle_beta   90.00
_cell.angle_gamma   90.00
#
_symmetry.space_group_name_H-M   'P 1'
#
loop_
_entity.id
_entity.type
_entity.pdbx_description
1 polymer ?
#
loop_
_entity_poly.entity_id
_entity_poly.type
_entity_poly.pdbx_seq_one_letter_code
_entity_poly.pdbx_strand_id
1 'polypeptide(L)' 'MILTNILKYLFPVPKKDSNRVVTFANEEDFISFRQHTLKKDEHGDIELTELGPRFEMRAYA' A
#
# COMPACT_ATOMS: atom_id res chain seq x y z
N MET A 1 14.66 5.68 5.69
CA MET A 1 14.66 6.39 4.38
C MET A 1 15.07 5.51 3.20
N ILE A 2 16.17 4.73 3.28
CA ILE A 2 16.65 3.89 2.16
C ILE A 2 15.60 2.87 1.72
N LEU A 3 15.05 2.08 2.65
CA LEU A 3 14.08 1.04 2.34
C LEU A 3 12.79 1.59 1.71
N THR A 4 12.28 2.70 2.23
CA THR A 4 11.12 3.41 1.65
C THR A 4 11.38 3.85 0.21
N ASN A 5 12.59 4.35 -0.09
CA ASN A 5 12.96 4.73 -1.45
C ASN A 5 13.03 3.53 -2.38
N ILE A 6 13.63 2.42 -1.93
CA ILE A 6 13.66 1.19 -2.74
C ILE A 6 12.23 0.75 -3.07
N LEU A 7 11.38 0.59 -2.05
CA LEU A 7 10.03 0.07 -2.23
C LEU A 7 9.15 0.98 -3.09
N LYS A 8 9.21 2.31 -2.92
CA LYS A 8 8.37 3.23 -3.70
C LYS A 8 8.76 3.27 -5.19
N TYR A 9 10.05 3.10 -5.51
CA TYR A 9 10.54 3.13 -6.89
C TYR A 9 10.33 1.81 -7.65
N LEU A 10 9.80 0.76 -6.99
CA LEU A 10 9.31 -0.44 -7.67
C LEU A 10 8.00 -0.20 -8.43
N PHE A 11 7.31 0.91 -8.17
CA PHE A 11 6.02 1.23 -8.76
C PHE A 11 6.10 2.49 -9.63
N PRO A 12 5.34 2.54 -10.74
CA PRO A 12 5.25 3.75 -11.54
C PRO A 12 4.49 4.85 -10.79
N VAL A 13 4.68 6.10 -11.22
CA VAL A 13 3.92 7.24 -10.70
C VAL A 13 2.44 7.05 -11.03
N PRO A 14 1.54 7.05 -10.03
CA PRO A 14 0.12 6.84 -10.26
C PRO A 14 -0.53 8.04 -10.96
N LYS A 15 -1.62 7.79 -11.67
CA LYS A 15 -2.49 8.86 -12.17
C LYS A 15 -3.21 9.55 -11.01
N LYS A 16 -3.60 10.82 -11.20
CA LYS A 16 -4.29 11.62 -10.17
C LYS A 16 -5.64 11.02 -9.75
N ASP A 17 -6.30 10.30 -10.64
CA ASP A 17 -7.59 9.62 -10.46
C ASP A 17 -7.45 8.14 -10.10
N SER A 18 -6.24 7.68 -9.73
CA SER A 18 -6.02 6.29 -9.33
C SER A 18 -6.70 5.99 -7.99
N ASN A 19 -7.62 5.03 -8.01
CA ASN A 19 -8.29 4.52 -6.81
C ASN A 19 -7.56 3.34 -6.17
N ARG A 20 -6.44 2.88 -6.72
CA ARG A 20 -5.67 1.76 -6.17
C ARG A 20 -4.59 2.27 -5.22
N VAL A 21 -4.57 1.72 -4.01
CA VAL A 21 -3.64 2.07 -2.94
C VAL A 21 -2.87 0.83 -2.53
N VAL A 22 -1.57 0.99 -2.31
CA VAL A 22 -0.68 -0.02 -1.76
C VAL A 22 -0.14 0.50 -0.43
N THR A 23 -0.25 -0.32 0.60
CA THR A 23 0.17 0.01 1.97
C THR A 23 1.38 -0.83 2.33
N PHE A 24 2.44 -0.17 2.79
CA PHE A 24 3.58 -0.77 3.48
C PHE A 24 3.56 -0.23 4.92
N ALA A 25 3.01 -0.99 5.85
CA ALA A 25 2.97 -0.62 7.27
C ALA A 25 4.13 -1.30 8.00
N ASN A 26 4.93 -0.54 8.75
CA ASN A 26 6.06 -1.08 9.49
C ASN A 26 5.72 -1.17 10.98
N GLU A 27 5.77 -2.36 11.54
CA GLU A 27 5.53 -2.67 12.95
C GLU A 27 6.57 -3.69 13.42
N GLU A 28 7.34 -3.36 14.47
CA GLU A 28 8.36 -4.24 15.06
C GLU A 28 9.34 -4.89 14.03
N ASP A 29 9.84 -4.11 13.07
CA ASP A 29 10.71 -4.54 11.95
C ASP A 29 10.07 -5.48 10.93
N PHE A 30 8.75 -5.70 11.00
CA PHE A 30 7.97 -6.37 9.98
C PHE A 30 7.19 -5.35 9.15
N ILE A 31 7.31 -5.46 7.84
CA ILE A 31 6.59 -4.65 6.88
C ILE A 31 5.40 -5.45 6.37
N SER A 32 4.21 -5.08 6.82
CA SER A 32 2.95 -5.58 6.30
C SER A 32 2.62 -4.91 4.98
N PHE A 33 2.59 -5.71 3.92
CA PHE A 33 2.14 -5.31 2.60
C PHE A 33 0.66 -5.66 2.42
N ARG A 34 -0.14 -4.66 2.08
CA ARG A 34 -1.55 -4.84 1.69
C ARG A 34 -1.87 -3.98 0.49
N GLN A 35 -2.86 -4.39 -0.30
CA GLN A 35 -3.30 -3.64 -1.46
C GLN A 35 -4.81 -3.51 -1.46
N HIS A 36 -5.29 -2.29 -1.73
CA HIS A 36 -6.71 -1.93 -1.66
C HIS A 36 -7.14 -1.14 -2.90
N THR A 37 -8.41 -1.25 -3.25
CA THR A 37 -9.11 -0.22 -4.02
C THR A 37 -9.93 0.64 -3.08
N LEU A 38 -9.94 1.93 -3.33
CA LEU A 38 -10.67 2.94 -2.58
C LEU A 38 -11.92 3.33 -3.35
N LYS A 39 -13.06 3.37 -2.67
CA LYS A 39 -14.29 3.97 -3.15
C LYS A 39 -14.81 4.94 -2.11
N LYS A 40 -15.45 6.00 -2.56
CA LYS A 40 -16.24 6.86 -1.69
C LYS A 40 -17.69 6.42 -1.80
N ASP A 41 -18.35 6.22 -0.67
CA ASP A 41 -19.76 5.91 -0.64
C ASP A 41 -20.62 7.17 -0.88
N GLU A 42 -21.95 7.04 -0.83
CA GLU A 42 -22.89 8.14 -1.03
C GLU A 42 -22.81 9.21 0.08
N HIS A 43 -22.30 8.85 1.27
CA HIS A 43 -22.15 9.73 2.43
C HIS A 43 -20.77 10.41 2.47
N GLY A 44 -19.85 10.01 1.60
CA GLY A 44 -18.48 10.53 1.50
C GLY A 44 -17.44 9.74 2.31
N ASP A 45 -17.85 8.64 2.95
CA ASP A 45 -16.97 7.75 3.68
C ASP A 45 -16.11 6.91 2.74
N ILE A 46 -14.91 6.57 3.19
CA ILE A 46 -13.93 5.80 2.41
C ILE A 46 -14.14 4.31 2.67
N GLU A 47 -14.52 3.58 1.64
CA GLU A 47 -14.55 2.13 1.63
C GLU A 47 -13.29 1.58 0.96
N LEU A 48 -12.63 0.63 1.64
CA LEU A 48 -11.47 -0.09 1.11
C LEU A 48 -11.86 -1.53 0.79
N THR A 49 -11.64 -1.93 -0.45
CA THR A 49 -11.74 -3.34 -0.86
C THR A 49 -10.35 -3.91 -1.07
N GLU A 50 -9.96 -4.88 -0.26
CA GLU A 50 -8.66 -5.55 -0.39
C GLU A 50 -8.58 -6.40 -1.66
N LEU A 51 -7.41 -6.41 -2.28
CA LEU A 51 -7.11 -7.25 -3.46
C LEU A 51 -5.66 -7.70 -3.43
N GLY A 52 -5.41 -8.83 -4.10
CA GLY A 52 -4.07 -9.38 -4.20
C GLY A 52 -3.60 -10.04 -2.89
N PRO A 53 -2.32 -10.41 -2.83
CA PRO A 53 -1.76 -11.15 -1.72
C PRO A 53 -1.42 -10.27 -0.51
N ARG A 54 -1.47 -10.88 0.67
CA ARG A 54 -0.96 -10.33 1.93
C ARG A 54 0.46 -10.84 2.15
N PHE A 55 1.40 -9.93 2.41
CA PHE A 55 2.76 -10.30 2.79
C PHE A 55 3.17 -9.62 4.08
N GLU A 56 4.00 -10.32 4.83
CA GLU A 56 4.83 -9.77 5.89
C GLU A 56 6.28 -9.93 5.44
N MET A 57 7.04 -8.85 5.46
CA MET A 57 8.42 -8.84 4.99
C MET A 57 9.32 -8.30 6.07
N ARG A 58 10.44 -8.97 6.31
CA ARG A 58 11.52 -8.45 7.16
C ARG A 58 12.76 -8.25 6.28
N ALA A 59 13.33 -7.06 6.33
CA ALA A 59 14.56 -6.78 5.61
C ALA A 59 15.73 -7.46 6.34
N TYR A 60 16.56 -8.19 5.60
CA TYR A 60 17.81 -8.78 6.08
C TYR A 60 18.98 -8.18 5.29
N ALA A 61 20.16 -8.19 5.90
CA ALA A 61 21.41 -7.72 5.30
C ALA A 61 22.20 -8.90 4.71
#